data_AF-W7WGC7-F1
#
_entry.id   AF-W7WGC7-F1
#
_cell.length_a   1.000
_cell.length_b   1.000
_cell.length_c   1.000
_cell.angle_alpha   90.00
_cell.angle_beta   90.00
_cell.angle_gamma   90.00
#
_symmetry.space_group_name_H-M   'P 1'
#
loop_
_entity.id
_entity.type
_entity.pdbx_description
1 polymer ?
#
loop_
_entity_poly.entity_id
_entity_poly.type
_entity_poly.pdbx_seq_one_letter_code
_entity_poly.pdbx_strand_id
1 'polypeptide(L)'
;MLHKHLAPIKWTYIDHVLDLVLKKPNLGQFVEEHAVKTIDEDEGADTMKAWARSKYTPLIDFAFYDNESSNGFSWPDVDMAEELREEFNGQYPDELIESVAHALEINGGPWGLDNRYDGDDESEDVPVVMG
;
A
#
# COMPACT_ATOMS: atom_id res chain seq x y z
N MET A 1 -10.90 -12.45 -28.06
CA MET A 1 -10.16 -11.82 -29.17
C MET A 1 -10.21 -10.31 -28.98
N LEU A 2 -9.14 -9.70 -28.45
CA LEU A 2 -9.01 -8.23 -28.36
C LEU A 2 -8.43 -7.71 -29.68
N HIS A 3 -9.28 -7.25 -30.60
CA HIS A 3 -8.81 -6.50 -31.76
C HIS A 3 -8.56 -5.04 -31.37
N LYS A 4 -7.26 -4.72 -31.27
CA LYS A 4 -6.61 -3.41 -31.32
C LYS A 4 -7.46 -2.32 -32.01
N HIS A 5 -8.00 -1.38 -31.24
CA HIS A 5 -8.42 -0.07 -31.73
C HIS A 5 -7.34 0.96 -31.43
N LEU A 6 -6.18 0.86 -32.08
CA LEU A 6 -5.32 2.03 -32.24
C LEU A 6 -5.88 2.83 -33.41
N ALA A 7 -6.68 3.85 -33.11
CA ALA A 7 -7.10 4.82 -34.10
C ALA A 7 -5.84 5.48 -34.71
N PRO A 8 -5.72 5.56 -36.05
CA PRO A 8 -4.60 6.24 -36.66
C PRO A 8 -4.63 7.71 -36.24
N ILE A 9 -3.53 8.17 -35.62
CA ILE A 9 -3.34 9.57 -35.24
C ILE A 9 -3.53 10.41 -36.51
N LYS A 10 -4.52 11.30 -36.50
CA LYS A 10 -4.78 12.19 -37.64
C LYS A 10 -3.56 13.11 -37.82
N TRP A 11 -3.05 13.22 -39.04
CA TRP A 11 -1.90 14.07 -39.38
C TRP A 11 -2.04 15.53 -38.90
N THR A 12 -3.27 16.05 -38.87
CA THR A 12 -3.58 17.39 -38.33
C THR A 12 -3.25 17.55 -36.84
N TYR A 13 -3.20 16.45 -36.08
CA TYR A 13 -2.81 16.44 -34.68
C TYR A 13 -1.29 16.57 -34.53
N ILE A 14 -0.53 15.99 -35.45
CA ILE A 14 0.95 16.05 -35.47
C ILE A 14 1.40 17.49 -35.73
N ASP A 15 0.79 18.18 -36.69
CA ASP A 15 1.11 19.60 -36.98
C ASP A 15 0.83 20.51 -35.79
N HIS A 16 -0.25 20.24 -35.04
CA HIS A 16 -0.60 21.00 -33.85
C HIS A 16 0.39 20.75 -32.70
N VAL A 17 0.82 19.50 -32.51
CA VAL A 17 1.85 19.15 -31.53
C VAL A 17 3.19 19.79 -31.90
N LEU A 18 3.58 19.78 -33.18
CA LEU A 18 4.81 20.42 -33.66
C LEU A 18 4.77 21.94 -33.43
N ASP A 19 3.65 22.60 -33.72
CA ASP A 19 3.48 24.03 -33.50
C ASP A 19 3.50 24.39 -31.99
N LEU A 20 2.94 23.54 -31.13
CA LEU A 20 3.01 23.71 -29.67
C LEU A 20 4.43 23.51 -29.12
N VAL A 21 5.17 22.52 -29.63
CA VAL A 21 6.57 22.27 -29.27
C VAL A 21 7.46 23.44 -29.72
N LEU A 22 7.24 23.99 -30.90
CA LEU A 22 7.95 25.18 -31.40
C LEU A 22 7.63 26.44 -30.58
N LYS A 23 6.38 26.60 -30.13
CA LYS A 23 5.97 27.75 -29.31
C LYS A 23 6.46 27.69 -27.87
N LYS A 24 6.73 26.49 -27.33
CA LYS A 24 7.18 26.29 -25.95
C LYS A 24 8.34 25.28 -25.90
N PRO A 25 9.53 25.65 -26.40
CA PRO A 25 10.68 24.74 -26.46
C PRO A 25 11.14 24.26 -25.07
N ASN A 26 10.89 25.06 -24.03
CA ASN A 26 11.27 24.73 -22.66
C ASN A 26 10.15 24.02 -21.87
N LEU A 27 9.06 23.61 -22.52
CA LEU A 27 7.93 22.98 -21.82
C LEU A 27 8.36 21.65 -21.17
N GLY A 28 9.20 20.86 -21.84
CA GLY A 28 9.74 19.61 -21.27
C GLY A 28 10.55 19.86 -20.00
N GLN A 29 11.52 20.77 -20.07
CA GLN A 29 12.33 21.16 -18.91
C GLN A 29 11.49 21.79 -17.80
N PHE A 30 10.50 22.64 -18.13
CA PHE A 30 9.57 23.21 -17.16
C PHE A 30 8.72 22.13 -16.48
N VAL A 31 8.27 21.12 -17.20
CA VAL A 31 7.54 19.98 -16.61
C VAL A 31 8.47 19.16 -15.72
N GLU A 32 9.70 18.89 -16.14
CA GLU A 32 10.67 18.17 -15.29
C GLU A 32 11.05 18.96 -14.02
N GLU A 33 11.17 20.29 -14.13
CA GLU A 33 11.58 21.15 -13.01
C GLU A 33 10.42 21.56 -12.10
N HIS A 34 9.19 21.65 -12.61
CA HIS A 34 8.05 22.25 -11.91
C HIS A 34 6.79 21.41 -11.91
N ALA A 35 6.68 20.35 -12.72
CA ALA A 35 5.61 19.39 -12.53
C ALA A 35 5.96 18.53 -11.31
N VAL A 36 5.22 18.74 -10.23
CA VAL A 36 5.12 17.77 -9.15
C VAL A 36 4.69 16.45 -9.81
N LYS A 37 5.46 15.37 -9.61
CA LYS A 37 5.01 14.02 -9.98
C LYS A 37 3.61 13.86 -9.40
N THR A 38 2.60 13.83 -10.25
CA THR A 38 1.25 13.48 -9.81
C THR A 38 1.34 12.03 -9.38
N ILE A 39 1.30 11.81 -8.06
CA ILE A 39 1.20 10.47 -7.51
C ILE A 39 -0.11 9.91 -8.05
N ASP A 40 -0.05 8.75 -8.67
CA ASP A 40 -1.26 7.99 -8.95
C ASP A 40 -1.74 7.44 -7.60
N GLU A 41 -2.73 8.12 -7.03
CA GLU A 41 -3.27 7.79 -5.70
C GLU A 41 -3.87 6.38 -5.67
N ASP A 42 -4.43 5.91 -6.80
CA ASP A 42 -4.98 4.57 -6.92
C ASP A 42 -3.86 3.51 -6.90
N GLU A 43 -2.79 3.73 -7.67
CA GLU A 43 -1.60 2.86 -7.66
C GLU A 43 -0.93 2.86 -6.27
N GLY A 44 -0.86 4.02 -5.63
CA GLY A 44 -0.34 4.16 -4.26
C GLY A 44 -1.17 3.39 -3.25
N ALA A 45 -2.50 3.51 -3.31
CA ALA A 45 -3.40 2.79 -2.44
C ALA A 45 -3.30 1.28 -2.62
N ASP A 46 -3.19 0.79 -3.86
CA ASP A 46 -3.03 -0.64 -4.13
C ASP A 46 -1.70 -1.18 -3.63
N THR A 47 -0.63 -0.39 -3.76
CA THR A 47 0.70 -0.72 -3.22
C THR A 47 0.66 -0.87 -1.70
N MET A 48 0.07 0.11 -1.00
CA MET A 48 -0.06 0.08 0.47
C MET A 48 -0.92 -1.10 0.94
N LYS A 49 -2.05 -1.37 0.29
CA LYS A 49 -2.91 -2.52 0.61
C LYS A 49 -2.20 -3.85 0.38
N ALA A 50 -1.42 -3.96 -0.69
CA ALA A 50 -0.66 -5.18 -0.99
C ALA A 50 0.44 -5.41 0.05
N TRP A 51 1.15 -4.35 0.44
CA TRP A 51 2.14 -4.42 1.52
C TRP A 51 1.49 -4.85 2.84
N ALA A 52 0.38 -4.23 3.23
CA ALA A 52 -0.33 -4.56 4.47
C ALA A 52 -0.72 -6.04 4.51
N ARG A 53 -1.28 -6.57 3.41
CA ARG A 53 -1.67 -7.98 3.28
C ARG A 53 -0.49 -8.97 3.24
N SER A 54 0.72 -8.49 2.99
CA SER A 54 1.92 -9.34 2.98
C SER A 54 2.53 -9.51 4.37
N LYS A 55 2.26 -8.57 5.29
CA LYS A 55 2.77 -8.58 6.67
C LYS A 55 1.72 -8.92 7.72
N TYR A 56 0.50 -8.43 7.53
CA TYR A 56 -0.59 -8.53 8.50
C TYR A 56 -1.75 -9.35 7.93
N THR A 57 -2.51 -9.94 8.84
CA THR A 57 -3.72 -10.70 8.51
C THR A 57 -4.90 -10.11 9.28
N PRO A 58 -6.10 -10.00 8.70
CA PRO A 58 -7.30 -9.63 9.44
C PRO A 58 -7.53 -10.60 10.61
N LEU A 59 -7.80 -10.10 11.82
CA LEU A 59 -8.01 -10.96 13.00
C LEU A 59 -9.20 -11.92 12.80
N ILE A 60 -10.21 -11.51 12.05
CA ILE A 60 -11.36 -12.37 11.71
C ILE A 60 -10.97 -13.66 10.98
N ASP A 61 -9.84 -13.67 10.29
CA ASP A 61 -9.40 -14.82 9.49
C ASP A 61 -8.63 -15.86 10.31
N PHE A 62 -8.12 -15.52 11.50
CA PHE A 62 -7.25 -16.44 12.27
C PHE A 62 -7.39 -16.40 13.79
N ALA A 63 -7.90 -15.32 14.38
CA ALA A 63 -8.04 -15.17 15.82
C ALA A 63 -9.40 -15.64 16.30
N PHE A 64 -9.44 -16.27 17.48
CA PHE A 64 -10.71 -16.62 18.11
C PHE A 64 -11.37 -15.39 18.72
N TYR A 65 -12.70 -15.33 18.67
CA TYR A 65 -13.46 -14.29 19.37
C TYR A 65 -13.27 -14.41 20.89
N ASP A 66 -13.07 -13.27 21.53
CA ASP A 66 -12.96 -13.12 22.98
C ASP A 66 -13.70 -11.85 23.40
N ASN A 67 -14.80 -12.01 24.14
CA ASN A 67 -15.64 -10.90 24.57
C ASN A 67 -15.06 -10.11 25.75
N GLU A 68 -14.00 -10.61 26.40
CA GLU A 68 -13.28 -9.89 27.45
C GLU A 68 -12.18 -8.99 26.87
N SER A 69 -11.77 -9.23 25.63
CA SER A 69 -10.79 -8.42 24.91
C SER A 69 -11.37 -7.09 24.41
N SER A 70 -10.53 -6.06 24.28
CA SER A 70 -10.95 -4.73 23.80
C SER A 70 -11.37 -4.71 22.35
N ASN A 71 -10.72 -5.52 21.50
CA ASN A 71 -10.97 -5.58 20.06
C ASN A 71 -11.94 -6.71 19.68
N GLY A 72 -12.39 -7.51 20.65
CA GLY A 72 -13.31 -8.64 20.44
C GLY A 72 -12.62 -9.95 20.00
N PHE A 73 -11.29 -9.96 19.93
CA PHE A 73 -10.47 -11.10 19.56
C PHE A 73 -9.42 -11.43 20.62
N SER A 74 -9.10 -12.71 20.74
CA SER A 74 -8.05 -13.22 21.63
C SER A 74 -6.63 -12.78 21.27
N TRP A 75 -6.44 -12.14 20.11
CA TRP A 75 -5.16 -11.56 19.67
C TRP A 75 -5.21 -10.03 19.69
N PRO A 76 -4.11 -9.36 20.04
CA PRO A 76 -4.00 -7.91 19.94
C PRO A 76 -4.08 -7.45 18.48
N ASP A 77 -4.67 -6.28 18.28
CA ASP A 77 -4.72 -5.59 16.99
C ASP A 77 -3.55 -4.63 16.82
N VAL A 78 -3.21 -4.34 15.55
CA VAL A 78 -2.20 -3.34 15.17
C VAL A 78 -2.87 -2.08 14.62
N ASP A 79 -2.27 -0.92 14.88
CA ASP A 79 -2.70 0.34 14.30
C ASP A 79 -2.19 0.45 12.86
N MET A 80 -3.05 0.11 11.89
CA MET A 80 -2.68 0.12 10.48
C MET A 80 -2.28 1.51 9.97
N ALA A 81 -2.77 2.59 10.60
CA ALA A 81 -2.40 3.95 10.21
C ALA A 81 -0.98 4.30 10.68
N GLU A 82 -0.59 3.86 11.87
CA GLU A 82 0.79 3.99 12.36
C GLU A 82 1.74 3.18 11.48
N GLU A 83 1.46 1.90 11.25
CA GLU A 83 2.29 0.98 10.45
C GLU A 83 2.51 1.48 9.01
N LEU A 84 1.43 1.93 8.34
CA LEU A 84 1.54 2.48 7.00
C LEU A 84 2.28 3.82 6.98
N ARG A 85 2.13 4.65 8.01
CA ARG A 85 2.85 5.92 8.11
C ARG A 85 4.35 5.66 8.31
N GLU A 86 4.73 4.69 9.13
CA GLU A 86 6.15 4.36 9.31
C GLU A 86 6.82 3.92 8.00
N GLU A 87 6.15 3.11 7.19
CA GLU A 87 6.71 2.60 5.92
C GLU A 87 6.66 3.65 4.78
N PHE A 88 5.56 4.39 4.65
CA PHE A 88 5.28 5.19 3.45
C PHE A 88 5.39 6.70 3.64
N ASN A 89 5.69 7.18 4.85
CA ASN A 89 5.90 8.60 5.10
C ASN A 89 7.01 9.17 4.21
N GLY A 90 6.75 10.35 3.63
CA GLY A 90 7.64 11.01 2.67
C GLY A 90 7.56 10.47 1.25
N GLN A 91 6.89 9.34 1.01
CA GLN A 91 6.63 8.81 -0.33
C GLN A 91 5.22 9.14 -0.82
N TYR A 92 4.26 9.13 0.10
CA TYR A 92 2.85 9.43 -0.18
C TYR A 92 2.32 10.49 0.79
N PRO A 93 1.25 11.24 0.42
CA PRO A 93 0.62 12.20 1.33
C PRO A 93 -0.01 11.49 2.52
N ASP A 94 0.09 12.09 3.71
CA ASP A 94 -0.50 11.53 4.95
C ASP A 94 -2.01 11.27 4.80
N GLU A 95 -2.74 12.15 4.09
CA GLU A 95 -4.17 11.98 3.82
C GLU A 95 -4.48 10.69 3.04
N LEU A 96 -3.60 10.30 2.10
CA LEU A 96 -3.75 9.06 1.34
C LEU A 96 -3.46 7.86 2.24
N ILE A 97 -2.40 7.93 3.05
CA ILE A 97 -2.01 6.87 4.00
C ILE A 97 -3.16 6.60 4.98
N GLU A 98 -3.72 7.64 5.58
CA GLU A 98 -4.85 7.54 6.52
C GLU A 98 -6.11 6.98 5.83
N SER A 99 -6.40 7.44 4.61
CA SER A 99 -7.52 6.92 3.82
C SER A 99 -7.39 5.42 3.55
N VAL A 100 -6.18 4.95 3.22
CA VAL A 100 -5.91 3.52 2.99
C VAL A 100 -6.03 2.71 4.28
N ALA A 101 -5.46 3.19 5.39
CA ALA A 101 -5.59 2.54 6.69
C ALA A 101 -7.06 2.36 7.09
N HIS A 102 -7.86 3.42 6.97
CA HIS A 102 -9.28 3.38 7.26
C HIS A 102 -10.03 2.42 6.32
N ALA A 103 -9.66 2.38 5.04
CA ALA A 103 -10.23 1.43 4.09
C ALA A 103 -9.90 -0.03 4.44
N LEU A 104 -8.71 -0.31 4.99
CA LEU A 104 -8.34 -1.66 5.44
C LEU A 104 -9.16 -2.08 6.66
N GLU A 105 -9.39 -1.18 7.62
CA GLU A 105 -10.19 -1.45 8.81
C GLU A 105 -11.67 -1.65 8.49
N ILE A 106 -12.28 -0.78 7.66
CA ILE A 106 -13.69 -0.92 7.30
C ILE A 106 -13.97 -2.24 6.58
N ASN A 107 -13.07 -2.66 5.68
CA ASN A 107 -13.29 -3.82 4.84
C ASN A 107 -12.81 -5.14 5.47
N GLY A 108 -11.79 -5.09 6.32
CA GLY A 108 -11.16 -6.28 6.93
C GLY A 108 -11.44 -6.46 8.42
N GLY A 109 -11.89 -5.41 9.12
CA GLY A 109 -11.90 -5.39 10.58
C GLY A 109 -10.50 -5.11 11.17
N PRO A 110 -10.29 -5.38 12.46
CA PRO A 110 -8.98 -5.22 13.08
C PRO A 110 -7.96 -6.21 12.49
N TRP A 111 -6.71 -5.77 12.39
CA TRP A 111 -5.60 -6.52 11.80
C TRP A 111 -4.63 -6.95 12.89
N GLY A 112 -3.95 -8.07 12.68
CA GLY A 112 -2.92 -8.56 13.59
C GLY A 112 -1.71 -9.11 12.85
N LEU A 113 -0.61 -9.21 13.58
CA LEU A 113 0.56 -9.99 13.16
C LEU A 113 0.21 -11.47 13.29
N ASP A 114 0.14 -12.16 12.16
CA ASP A 114 -0.02 -13.60 12.15
C ASP A 114 1.37 -14.23 12.28
N ASN A 115 1.71 -14.68 13.49
CA ASN A 115 2.99 -15.32 13.81
C ASN A 115 3.22 -16.65 13.06
N ARG A 116 2.42 -17.00 12.05
CA ARG A 116 2.71 -18.09 11.11
C ARG A 116 4.06 -17.94 10.36
N TYR A 117 4.78 -16.83 10.53
CA TYR A 117 6.15 -16.63 10.07
C TYR A 117 7.19 -16.37 11.18
N ASP A 118 6.92 -16.70 12.45
CA ASP A 118 8.00 -16.96 13.41
C ASP A 118 8.42 -18.43 13.28
N GLY A 119 9.10 -18.72 12.17
CA GLY A 119 9.99 -19.85 12.11
C GLY A 119 11.25 -19.53 12.91
N ASP A 120 11.13 -19.51 14.23
CA ASP A 120 12.25 -19.78 15.12
C ASP A 120 11.90 -20.99 15.98
N ASP A 121 12.45 -22.11 15.52
CA ASP A 121 12.72 -23.34 16.25
C ASP A 121 13.68 -23.02 17.41
N GLU A 122 13.22 -22.27 18.42
CA GLU A 122 13.87 -22.25 19.72
C GLU A 122 13.48 -23.53 20.46
N SER A 123 14.15 -24.61 20.07
CA SER A 123 14.40 -25.73 20.96
C SER A 123 15.11 -25.21 22.21
N GLU A 124 14.33 -24.80 23.22
CA GLU A 124 14.86 -24.50 24.54
C GLU A 124 15.44 -25.79 25.13
N ASP A 125 16.78 -25.86 25.12
CA ASP A 125 17.61 -26.75 25.90
C ASP A 125 17.09 -26.84 27.34
N VAL A 126 16.48 -27.96 27.70
CA VAL A 126 16.18 -28.31 29.09
C VAL A 126 17.50 -28.53 29.81
N PRO A 127 17.90 -27.73 30.81
CA PRO A 127 19.04 -28.08 31.62
C PRO A 127 18.69 -29.33 32.44
N VAL A 128 19.36 -30.44 32.14
CA VAL A 128 19.39 -31.62 33.00
C VAL A 128 20.05 -31.20 34.31
N VAL A 129 19.25 -30.88 35.32
CA VAL A 129 19.71 -30.75 36.69
C VAL A 129 19.95 -32.16 37.21
N MET A 130 21.19 -32.65 37.06
CA MET A 130 21.68 -33.79 37.83
C MET A 130 21.95 -33.31 39.27
N GLY A 131 21.08 -33.71 40.18
CA GLY A 131 21.25 -33.61 41.63
C GLY A 131 20.78 -34.90 42.29
#